data_AF-A0A2E9LX32-F1
#
_entry.id   AF-A0A2E9LX32-F1
#
_cell.length_a   1.000
_cell.length_b   1.000
_cell.length_c   1.000
_cell.angle_alpha   90.00
_cell.angle_beta   90.00
_cell.angle_gamma   90.00
#
_symmetry.space_group_name_H-M   'P 1'
#
loop_
_entity.id
_entity.type
_entity.pdbx_description
1 polymer ?
#
loop_
_entity_poly.entity_id
_entity_poly.type
_entity_poly.pdbx_seq_one_letter_code
_entity_poly.pdbx_strand_id
1 'polypeptide(L)'
;SPKATVPVLVLPDGGVIEESLDVMRWALTANDPQGWLKGADIESEWIQTCDGEFKHWLDRYKYADRHPEHPATMYRASAEQFLSQVESALSDAQWLQGESASTIDVAVFPFIRQFAGVDPDWWADAPYPCTRRWLESWLHGELFSTIMAKYPRWEAGQPGQPFPSETLNS
;
A
#
# COMPACT_ATOMS: atom_id res chain seq x y z
N SER A 1 -0.26 6.11 22.17
CA SER A 1 1.02 5.51 21.78
C SER A 1 1.78 6.43 20.82
N PRO A 2 3.12 6.47 20.86
CA PRO A 2 3.94 7.44 20.11
C PRO A 2 4.33 6.98 18.69
N LYS A 3 3.57 6.07 18.07
CA LYS A 3 3.74 5.67 16.66
C LYS A 3 2.49 6.08 15.89
N ALA A 4 2.53 7.27 15.30
CA ALA A 4 1.37 7.95 14.70
C ALA A 4 1.14 7.64 13.22
N THR A 5 1.50 6.45 12.73
CA THR A 5 1.51 6.18 11.28
C THR A 5 0.90 4.84 10.83
N VAL A 6 0.38 4.02 11.75
CA VAL A 6 -0.32 2.77 11.36
C VAL A 6 -1.68 2.73 12.05
N PRO A 7 -2.78 2.42 11.32
CA PRO A 7 -4.06 2.15 11.96
C PRO A 7 -3.93 0.91 12.84
N VAL A 8 -4.05 1.10 14.15
CA VAL A 8 -4.15 0.01 15.11
C VAL A 8 -5.56 -0.55 15.02
N LEU A 9 -5.68 -1.85 14.72
CA LEU A 9 -6.97 -2.53 14.77
C LEU A 9 -7.12 -3.18 16.16
N VAL A 10 -8.18 -2.80 16.86
CA VAL A 10 -8.57 -3.44 18.12
C VAL A 10 -9.75 -4.35 17.85
N LEU A 11 -9.56 -5.66 18.08
CA LEU A 11 -10.57 -6.69 17.90
C LEU A 11 -11.58 -6.67 19.07
N PRO A 12 -12.81 -7.21 18.89
CA PRO A 12 -13.83 -7.24 19.94
C PRO A 12 -13.43 -8.04 21.20
N ASP A 13 -12.44 -8.92 21.09
CA ASP A 13 -11.88 -9.71 22.18
C ASP A 13 -10.71 -9.02 22.91
N GLY A 14 -10.34 -7.81 22.49
CA GLY A 14 -9.22 -7.04 23.03
C GLY A 14 -7.87 -7.32 22.37
N GLY A 15 -7.81 -8.14 21.32
CA GLY A 15 -6.61 -8.30 20.51
C GLY A 15 -6.21 -7.02 19.80
N VAL A 16 -4.94 -6.65 19.85
CA VAL A 16 -4.39 -5.46 19.18
C VAL A 16 -3.51 -5.91 18.03
N ILE A 17 -3.85 -5.49 16.81
CA ILE A 17 -3.01 -5.71 15.62
C ILE A 17 -2.30 -4.39 15.29
N GLU A 18 -0.98 -4.38 15.47
CA GLU A 18 -0.13 -3.19 15.29
C GLU A 18 0.58 -3.15 13.92
N GLU A 19 0.66 -4.28 13.22
CA GLU A 19 1.37 -4.42 11.94
C GLU A 19 0.41 -4.27 10.75
N SER A 20 0.77 -3.44 9.76
CA SER A 20 -0.07 -3.17 8.59
C SER A 20 -0.41 -4.42 7.78
N LEU A 21 0.49 -5.40 7.76
CA LEU A 21 0.29 -6.68 7.10
C LEU A 21 -0.73 -7.55 7.83
N ASP A 22 -0.71 -7.55 9.16
CA ASP A 22 -1.67 -8.32 9.95
C ASP A 22 -3.07 -7.68 9.93
N VAL A 23 -3.17 -6.35 9.84
CA VAL A 23 -4.45 -5.65 9.61
C VAL A 23 -5.00 -6.03 8.23
N MET A 24 -4.14 -6.04 7.20
CA MET A 24 -4.54 -6.48 5.86
C MET A 24 -5.00 -7.94 5.86
N ARG A 25 -4.24 -8.84 6.49
CA ARG A 25 -4.58 -10.26 6.64
C ARG A 25 -5.92 -10.43 7.34
N TRP A 26 -6.14 -9.75 8.46
CA TRP A 26 -7.39 -9.81 9.20
C TRP A 26 -8.57 -9.33 8.34
N ALA A 27 -8.41 -8.19 7.66
CA ALA A 27 -9.48 -7.61 6.83
C ALA A 27 -9.85 -8.52 5.66
N LEU A 28 -8.85 -9.09 4.96
CA LEU A 28 -9.10 -10.00 3.84
C LEU A 28 -9.65 -11.35 4.31
N THR A 29 -9.21 -11.87 5.47
CA THR A 29 -9.79 -13.10 6.03
C THR A 29 -11.25 -12.89 6.42
N ALA A 30 -11.62 -11.70 6.90
CA ALA A 30 -12.98 -11.37 7.28
C ALA A 30 -13.91 -11.18 6.06
N ASN A 31 -13.43 -10.57 4.97
CA ASN A 31 -14.22 -10.32 3.76
C ASN A 31 -13.34 -10.07 2.52
N ASP A 32 -13.15 -11.09 1.69
CA ASP A 32 -12.38 -11.04 0.43
C ASP A 32 -13.26 -11.34 -0.80
N PRO A 33 -14.17 -10.41 -1.19
CA PRO A 33 -15.06 -10.61 -2.33
C PRO A 33 -14.30 -10.67 -3.67
N GLN A 34 -13.06 -10.16 -3.72
CA GLN A 34 -12.22 -10.13 -4.92
C GLN A 34 -11.24 -11.32 -5.00
N GLY A 35 -11.14 -12.14 -3.96
CA GLY A 35 -10.33 -13.36 -3.95
C GLY A 35 -8.81 -13.13 -3.90
N TRP A 36 -8.35 -11.99 -3.39
CA TRP A 36 -6.92 -11.65 -3.33
C TRP A 36 -6.08 -12.62 -2.50
N LEU A 37 -6.67 -13.30 -1.52
CA LEU A 37 -5.99 -14.33 -0.73
C LEU A 37 -5.75 -15.63 -1.50
N LYS A 38 -6.46 -15.87 -2.61
CA LYS A 38 -6.39 -17.15 -3.34
C LYS A 38 -5.13 -17.29 -4.21
N GLY A 39 -4.34 -16.23 -4.38
CA GLY A 39 -3.29 -16.18 -5.40
C GLY A 39 -1.84 -16.06 -4.89
N ALA A 40 -1.61 -15.76 -3.61
CA ALA A 40 -0.25 -15.49 -3.12
C ALA A 40 -0.09 -15.73 -1.62
N ASP A 41 1.10 -16.21 -1.24
CA ASP A 41 1.50 -16.32 0.16
C ASP A 41 1.79 -14.92 0.74
N ILE A 42 1.25 -14.65 1.93
CA ILE A 42 1.54 -13.41 2.67
C ILE A 42 3.03 -13.35 3.09
N GLU A 43 3.70 -14.50 3.19
CA GLU A 43 5.14 -14.58 3.42
C GLU A 43 5.98 -14.37 2.15
N SER A 44 5.37 -13.93 1.05
CA SER A 44 6.05 -13.61 -0.20
C SER A 44 7.22 -12.64 0.01
N GLU A 45 8.34 -12.93 -0.64
CA GLU A 45 9.54 -12.08 -0.68
C GLU A 45 9.23 -10.66 -1.16
N TRP A 46 8.22 -10.51 -2.04
CA TRP A 46 7.73 -9.20 -2.48
C TRP A 46 7.24 -8.34 -1.31
N ILE A 47 6.45 -8.93 -0.42
CA ILE A 47 5.84 -8.22 0.72
C ILE A 47 6.93 -7.89 1.74
N GLN A 48 7.83 -8.84 2.01
CA GLN A 48 8.94 -8.63 2.95
C GLN A 48 9.90 -7.53 2.46
N THR A 49 10.26 -7.54 1.17
CA THR A 49 11.13 -6.51 0.58
C THR A 49 10.44 -5.15 0.53
N CYS A 50 9.14 -5.12 0.23
CA CYS A 50 8.34 -3.90 0.22
C CYS A 50 8.30 -3.25 1.61
N ASP A 51 7.93 -4.01 2.65
CA ASP A 51 7.77 -3.47 4.01
C ASP A 51 9.10 -3.30 4.77
N GLY A 52 10.18 -3.91 4.26
CA GLY A 52 11.55 -3.76 4.76
C GLY A 52 12.34 -2.69 4.01
N GLU A 53 13.20 -3.12 3.09
CA GLU A 53 14.19 -2.26 2.43
C GLU A 53 13.54 -1.15 1.60
N PHE A 54 12.50 -1.45 0.84
CA PHE A 54 11.86 -0.45 -0.01
C PHE A 54 11.22 0.66 0.84
N LYS A 55 10.45 0.30 1.87
CA LYS A 55 9.87 1.26 2.83
C LYS A 55 10.92 2.14 3.48
N HIS A 56 12.06 1.56 3.89
CA HIS A 56 13.15 2.32 4.47
C HIS A 56 13.62 3.45 3.55
N TRP A 57 13.86 3.13 2.28
CA TRP A 57 14.32 4.13 1.30
C TRP A 57 13.21 5.09 0.88
N LEU A 58 11.98 4.61 0.75
CA LEU A 58 10.80 5.43 0.45
C LEU A 58 10.58 6.51 1.51
N ASP A 59 10.65 6.17 2.79
CA ASP A 59 10.45 7.16 3.87
C ASP A 59 11.56 8.22 3.88
N ARG A 60 12.81 7.84 3.58
CA ARG A 60 13.91 8.81 3.43
C ARG A 60 13.75 9.69 2.20
N TYR A 61 13.21 9.14 1.12
CA TYR A 61 12.92 9.91 -0.08
C TYR A 61 11.79 10.94 0.18
N LYS A 62 10.71 10.52 0.84
CA LYS A 62 9.58 11.40 1.23
C LYS A 62 9.97 12.52 2.18
N TYR A 63 10.88 12.24 3.11
CA TYR A 63 11.30 13.17 4.16
C TYR A 63 12.80 13.49 4.07
N ALA A 64 13.29 13.74 2.85
CA ALA A 64 14.71 14.01 2.60
C ALA A 64 15.20 15.27 3.35
N ASP A 65 14.31 16.21 3.67
CA ASP A 65 14.56 17.36 4.53
C ASP A 65 15.03 16.98 5.95
N ARG A 66 14.63 15.80 6.44
CA ARG A 66 15.02 15.24 7.74
C ARG A 66 16.27 14.36 7.67
N HIS A 67 16.77 14.12 6.46
CA HIS A 67 17.91 13.26 6.17
C HIS A 67 18.90 13.99 5.25
N PRO A 68 19.59 15.03 5.77
CA PRO A 68 20.49 15.86 4.97
C PRO A 68 21.82 15.15 4.63
N GLU A 69 22.00 13.89 5.05
CA GLU A 69 23.24 13.15 4.79
C GLU A 69 23.45 12.89 3.30
N HIS A 70 22.34 12.74 2.54
CA HIS A 70 22.37 12.53 1.10
C HIS A 70 21.23 13.28 0.41
N PRO A 71 21.37 13.62 -0.90
CA PRO A 71 20.28 14.22 -1.65
C PRO A 71 19.11 13.24 -1.82
N ALA A 72 17.89 13.78 -1.96
CA ALA A 72 16.66 13.00 -2.20
C ALA A 72 16.79 12.02 -3.38
N THR A 73 17.53 12.40 -4.42
CA THR A 73 17.79 11.56 -5.60
C THR A 73 18.59 10.29 -5.28
N MET A 74 19.40 10.28 -4.23
CA MET A 74 20.10 9.07 -3.78
C MET A 74 19.10 8.10 -3.14
N TYR A 75 18.26 8.59 -2.23
CA TYR A 75 17.23 7.76 -1.59
C TYR A 75 16.24 7.21 -2.61
N ARG A 76 15.88 8.02 -3.62
CA ARG A 76 15.10 7.57 -4.78
C ARG A 76 15.80 6.43 -5.51
N ALA A 77 17.07 6.59 -5.88
CA ALA A 77 17.83 5.57 -6.60
C ALA A 77 17.95 4.24 -5.80
N SER A 78 18.04 4.30 -4.48
CA SER A 78 18.00 3.09 -3.63
C SER A 78 16.63 2.42 -3.66
N ALA A 79 15.55 3.19 -3.54
CA ALA A 79 14.18 2.67 -3.65
C ALA A 79 13.86 2.15 -5.07
N GLU A 80 14.46 2.72 -6.11
CA GLU A 80 14.34 2.32 -7.52
C GLU A 80 14.82 0.88 -7.78
N GLN A 81 15.63 0.28 -6.90
CA GLN A 81 16.02 -1.13 -7.00
C GLN A 81 14.81 -2.07 -6.89
N PHE A 82 13.89 -1.78 -5.97
CA PHE A 82 12.65 -2.54 -5.85
C PHE A 82 11.70 -2.27 -7.00
N LEU A 83 11.59 -1.00 -7.44
CA LEU A 83 10.78 -0.66 -8.63
C LEU A 83 11.24 -1.38 -9.88
N SER A 84 12.56 -1.57 -10.04
CA SER A 84 13.11 -2.28 -11.20
C SER A 84 12.69 -3.75 -11.20
N GLN A 85 12.56 -4.37 -10.02
CA GLN A 85 12.02 -5.72 -9.89
C GLN A 85 10.54 -5.75 -10.25
N VAL A 86 9.74 -4.82 -9.69
CA VAL A 86 8.31 -4.68 -9.98
C VAL A 86 8.07 -4.47 -11.47
N GLU A 87 8.86 -3.60 -12.11
CA GLU A 87 8.79 -3.34 -13.55
C GLU A 87 9.07 -4.60 -14.36
N SER A 88 10.10 -5.35 -14.00
CA SER A 88 10.43 -6.62 -14.67
C SER A 88 9.35 -7.68 -14.49
N ALA A 89 8.66 -7.73 -13.35
CA ALA A 89 7.56 -8.67 -13.15
C ALA A 89 6.33 -8.27 -13.99
N LEU A 90 6.07 -6.96 -14.12
CA LEU A 90 4.93 -6.40 -14.85
C LEU A 90 5.17 -6.24 -16.36
N SER A 91 6.40 -6.46 -16.84
CA SER A 91 6.65 -6.52 -18.29
C SER A 91 6.02 -7.77 -18.92
N ASP A 92 5.98 -8.86 -18.15
CA ASP A 92 5.54 -10.17 -18.62
C ASP A 92 4.12 -10.53 -18.15
N ALA A 93 3.55 -9.74 -17.24
CA ALA A 93 2.25 -9.97 -16.64
C ALA A 93 1.46 -8.68 -16.38
N GLN A 94 0.15 -8.80 -16.17
CA GLN A 94 -0.67 -7.66 -15.76
C GLN A 94 -0.54 -7.36 -14.26
N TRP A 95 -0.28 -8.39 -13.44
CA TRP A 95 -0.18 -8.32 -11.99
C TRP A 95 1.12 -8.96 -11.52
N LEU A 96 1.55 -8.62 -10.30
CA LEU A 96 2.85 -9.06 -9.75
C LEU A 96 2.99 -10.58 -9.68
N GLN A 97 1.88 -11.31 -9.54
CA GLN A 97 1.87 -12.76 -9.55
C GLN A 97 0.69 -13.32 -10.36
N GLY A 98 0.81 -13.30 -11.69
CA GLY A 98 -0.07 -14.03 -12.61
C GLY A 98 -1.10 -13.18 -13.33
N GLU A 99 -2.23 -13.80 -13.67
CA GLU A 99 -3.26 -13.22 -14.54
C GLU A 99 -4.28 -12.33 -13.79
N SER A 100 -4.31 -12.40 -12.46
CA SER A 100 -5.24 -11.63 -11.61
C SER A 100 -4.52 -10.96 -10.43
N ALA A 101 -5.08 -9.85 -9.93
CA ALA A 101 -4.58 -9.17 -8.74
C ALA A 101 -4.56 -10.11 -7.53
N SER A 102 -3.52 -9.98 -6.70
CA SER A 102 -3.27 -10.81 -5.53
C SER A 102 -3.03 -9.97 -4.28
N THR A 103 -2.87 -10.65 -3.14
CA THR A 103 -2.48 -10.00 -1.88
C THR A 103 -1.14 -9.26 -2.00
N ILE A 104 -0.21 -9.74 -2.85
CA ILE A 104 1.05 -9.05 -3.11
C ILE A 104 0.79 -7.69 -3.74
N ASP A 105 -0.06 -7.62 -4.76
CA ASP A 105 -0.35 -6.37 -5.44
C ASP A 105 -0.98 -5.35 -4.47
N VAL A 106 -1.90 -5.80 -3.62
CA VAL A 106 -2.57 -4.96 -2.62
C VAL A 106 -1.62 -4.49 -1.53
N ALA A 107 -0.64 -5.33 -1.14
CA ALA A 107 0.41 -4.97 -0.19
C ALA A 107 1.41 -3.96 -0.76
N VAL A 108 1.78 -4.10 -2.04
CA VAL A 108 2.79 -3.26 -2.71
C VAL A 108 2.20 -1.92 -3.18
N PHE A 109 0.95 -1.91 -3.63
CA PHE A 109 0.28 -0.75 -4.24
C PHE A 109 0.39 0.55 -3.41
N PRO A 110 0.09 0.56 -2.10
CA PRO A 110 0.14 1.78 -1.30
C PRO A 110 1.53 2.42 -1.26
N PHE A 111 2.59 1.61 -1.27
CA PHE A 111 3.97 2.09 -1.20
C PHE A 111 4.44 2.64 -2.55
N ILE A 112 4.13 1.96 -3.66
CA ILE A 112 4.42 2.47 -5.01
C ILE A 112 3.65 3.76 -5.28
N ARG A 113 2.38 3.85 -4.84
CA ARG A 113 1.59 5.09 -4.91
C ARG A 113 2.27 6.24 -4.15
N GLN A 114 2.77 5.97 -2.94
CA GLN A 114 3.49 6.97 -2.16
C GLN A 114 4.78 7.40 -2.86
N PHE A 115 5.55 6.46 -3.40
CA PHE A 115 6.79 6.74 -4.14
C PHE A 115 6.55 7.66 -5.34
N ALA A 116 5.57 7.30 -6.19
CA ALA A 116 5.15 8.09 -7.34
C ALA A 116 4.66 9.49 -6.95
N GLY A 117 4.07 9.63 -5.76
CA GLY A 117 3.55 10.90 -5.26
C GLY A 117 4.60 11.86 -4.70
N VAL A 118 5.86 11.46 -4.51
CA VAL A 118 6.92 12.34 -4.01
C VAL A 118 7.35 13.35 -5.07
N ASP A 119 7.52 12.89 -6.31
CA ASP A 119 7.91 13.70 -7.47
C ASP A 119 7.12 13.23 -8.70
N PRO A 120 5.88 13.75 -8.89
CA PRO A 120 5.01 13.33 -9.98
C PRO A 120 5.57 13.64 -11.37
N ASP A 121 6.31 14.75 -11.49
CA ASP A 121 6.91 15.19 -12.76
C ASP A 121 8.00 14.21 -13.18
N TRP A 122 8.89 13.83 -12.25
CA TRP A 122 9.88 12.78 -12.53
C TRP A 122 9.22 11.42 -12.79
N TRP A 123 8.19 11.04 -12.03
CA TRP A 123 7.50 9.75 -12.19
C TRP A 123 6.88 9.59 -13.59
N ALA A 124 6.37 10.68 -14.16
CA ALA A 124 5.80 10.69 -15.51
C ALA A 124 6.82 10.33 -16.60
N ASP A 125 8.11 10.58 -16.38
CA ASP A 125 9.19 10.27 -17.34
C ASP A 125 10.09 9.10 -16.90
N ALA A 126 9.86 8.55 -15.71
CA ALA A 126 10.67 7.46 -15.16
C ALA A 126 10.58 6.18 -16.01
N PRO A 127 11.65 5.35 -16.04
CA PRO A 127 11.77 4.16 -16.90
C PRO A 127 10.96 2.95 -16.38
N TYR A 128 9.76 3.21 -15.84
CA TYR A 128 8.87 2.21 -15.25
C TYR A 128 7.45 2.23 -15.86
N PRO A 129 7.31 2.11 -17.20
CA PRO A 129 6.01 2.21 -17.86
C PRO A 129 5.02 1.11 -17.44
N CYS A 130 5.48 -0.12 -17.15
CA CYS A 130 4.60 -1.22 -16.76
C CYS A 130 4.08 -1.04 -15.34
N THR A 131 4.97 -0.64 -14.42
CA THR A 131 4.63 -0.28 -13.04
C THR A 131 3.65 0.88 -13.00
N ARG A 132 3.84 1.88 -13.87
CA ARG A 132 2.92 3.01 -13.99
C ARG A 132 1.54 2.58 -14.47
N ARG A 133 1.46 1.77 -15.52
CA ARG A 133 0.20 1.19 -16.02
C ARG A 133 -0.52 0.35 -14.95
N TRP A 134 0.22 -0.46 -14.21
CA TRP A 134 -0.31 -1.23 -13.08
C TRP A 134 -0.85 -0.32 -11.98
N LEU A 135 -0.10 0.72 -11.61
CA LEU A 135 -0.54 1.71 -10.62
C LEU A 135 -1.82 2.43 -11.07
N GLU A 136 -1.88 2.85 -12.34
CA GLU A 136 -3.07 3.47 -12.92
C GLU A 136 -4.27 2.51 -12.92
N SER A 137 -4.07 1.23 -13.16
CA SER A 137 -5.14 0.22 -13.12
C SER A 137 -5.77 0.13 -11.72
N TRP A 138 -4.97 0.23 -10.66
CA TRP A 138 -5.47 0.34 -9.29
C TRP A 138 -6.22 1.64 -9.03
N LEU A 139 -5.68 2.77 -9.48
CA LEU A 139 -6.27 4.10 -9.24
C LEU A 139 -7.62 4.30 -9.93
N HIS A 140 -7.80 3.70 -11.11
CA HIS A 140 -9.04 3.75 -11.89
C HIS A 140 -10.01 2.60 -11.57
N GLY A 141 -9.60 1.64 -10.72
CA GLY A 141 -10.48 0.56 -10.28
C GLY A 141 -11.63 1.08 -9.43
N GLU A 142 -12.84 0.56 -9.69
CA GLU A 142 -14.07 0.94 -8.96
C GLU A 142 -13.94 0.78 -7.43
N LEU A 143 -13.18 -0.24 -6.99
CA LEU A 143 -12.93 -0.52 -5.59
C LEU A 143 -12.10 0.57 -4.90
N PHE A 144 -11.07 1.10 -5.57
CA PHE A 144 -10.25 2.16 -5.01
C PHE A 144 -11.03 3.47 -4.84
N SER A 145 -11.88 3.78 -5.82
CA SER A 145 -12.80 4.92 -5.76
C SER A 145 -13.78 4.82 -4.59
N THR A 146 -14.19 3.60 -4.22
CA THR A 146 -15.10 3.36 -3.08
C THR A 146 -14.38 3.47 -1.72
N ILE A 147 -13.14 2.99 -1.61
CA ILE A 147 -12.36 3.00 -0.36
C ILE A 147 -11.80 4.38 -0.02
N MET A 148 -11.46 5.20 -1.03
CA MET A 148 -10.94 6.56 -0.82
C MET A 148 -12.00 7.61 -0.49
N ALA A 149 -13.26 7.21 -0.29
CA ALA A 149 -14.26 8.07 0.32
C ALA A 149 -13.70 8.59 1.65
N LYS A 150 -13.46 9.91 1.74
CA LYS A 150 -12.89 10.55 2.92
C LYS A 150 -13.85 10.34 4.10
N TYR A 151 -13.49 9.45 5.01
CA TYR A 151 -14.09 9.43 6.33
C TYR A 151 -13.51 10.60 7.15
N PRO A 152 -14.34 11.37 7.85
CA PRO A 152 -13.84 12.45 8.71
C PRO A 152 -12.84 11.87 9.72
N ARG A 153 -11.72 12.59 9.92
CA ARG A 153 -10.71 12.20 10.92
C ARG A 153 -11.40 12.04 12.27
N TRP A 154 -11.19 10.90 12.93
CA TRP A 154 -11.67 10.70 14.28
C TRP A 154 -10.96 11.64 15.25
N GLU A 155 -11.71 12.40 16.05
CA GLU A 155 -11.21 13.27 17.12
C GLU A 155 -11.51 12.67 18.49
N ALA A 156 -10.60 12.85 19.44
CA ALA A 156 -10.77 12.37 20.81
C ALA A 156 -12.02 12.99 21.45
N GLY A 157 -13.00 12.15 21.76
CA GLY A 157 -14.32 12.57 22.28
C GLY A 157 -15.49 12.23 21.34
N GLN A 158 -15.22 11.78 20.11
CA GLN A 158 -16.26 11.27 19.22
C GLN A 158 -16.48 9.76 19.45
N PRO A 159 -17.74 9.28 19.54
CA PRO A 159 -18.01 7.85 19.48
C PRO A 159 -17.44 7.29 18.16
N GLY A 160 -16.69 6.20 18.24
CA GLY A 160 -16.10 5.56 17.06
C GLY A 160 -17.20 5.21 16.05
N GLN A 161 -16.94 5.49 14.77
CA GLN A 161 -17.89 5.16 13.72
C GLN A 161 -17.84 3.64 13.47
N PRO A 162 -18.94 2.89 13.64
CA PRO A 162 -18.96 1.46 13.34
C PRO A 162 -18.76 1.24 11.84
N PHE A 163 -17.89 0.31 11.47
CA PHE A 163 -17.66 -0.12 10.09
C PHE A 163 -17.99 -1.61 9.92
N PRO A 164 -18.76 -2.02 8.89
CA PRO A 164 -19.38 -1.16 7.88
C PRO A 164 -20.54 -0.35 8.46
N SER A 165 -20.73 0.87 7.94
CA SER A 165 -21.93 1.66 8.21
C SER A 165 -23.14 0.81 7.88
N GLU A 166 -24.03 0.54 8.85
CA GLU A 166 -25.26 -0.19 8.58
C GLU A 166 -25.93 0.43 7.35
N THR A 167 -26.00 -0.36 6.28
CA THR A 167 -26.90 -0.06 5.16
C THR A 167 -28.28 0.07 5.75
N LEU A 168 -28.83 1.28 5.72
CA LEU A 168 -30.25 1.52 5.89
C LEU A 168 -30.98 0.71 4.81
N ASN A 169 -31.39 -0.50 5.17
CA ASN A 169 -32.43 -1.22 4.44
C ASN A 169 -33.72 -0.43 4.62
N SER A 170 -34.19 0.19 3.55
CA SER A 170 -35.61 0.46 3.28
C SER A 170 -35.80 0.53 1.77
#